data_AF-A0A932Q1N3-F1
#
_entry.id   AF-A0A932Q1N3-F1
#
_cell.length_a   1.000
_cell.length_b   1.000
_cell.length_c   1.000
_cell.angle_alpha   90.00
_cell.angle_beta   90.00
_cell.angle_gamma   90.00
#
_symmetry.space_group_name_H-M   'P 1'
#
loop_
_entity.id
_entity.type
_entity.pdbx_description
1 polymer ?
#
loop_
_entity_poly.entity_id
_entity_poly.type
_entity_poly.pdbx_seq_one_letter_code
_entity_poly.pdbx_strand_id
1 'polypeptide(L)'
;MKAIQFNATIPRYALGRALGKIFPPILWSGAACVQYRDVPEPQLINDEWVIVKTRYGGICGSDHHLLHLHNAPSSSALTSFPFTIGHENVGTIARVGARVRDFSIGARVVVEPTLGCKPRGFSDLCRFCARGETQLCERVTRGALAAGLITGACRDTGGSWSEYFLAHESQLVRVPANVNDENALMLEPFATSLHAVLQNLPRD
;
A
#
# COMPACT_ATOMS: atom_id res chain seq x y z
N MET A 1 6.98 -4.21 -15.97
CA MET A 1 5.94 -5.03 -15.32
C MET A 1 4.56 -4.42 -15.52
N LYS A 2 3.51 -5.24 -15.54
CA LYS A 2 2.11 -4.81 -15.60
C LYS A 2 1.63 -4.33 -14.23
N ALA A 3 0.84 -3.24 -14.22
CA ALA A 3 0.30 -2.64 -13.00
C ALA A 3 -1.02 -1.91 -13.26
N ILE A 4 -1.88 -1.83 -12.24
CA ILE A 4 -3.02 -0.92 -12.19
C ILE A 4 -2.59 0.33 -11.41
N GLN A 5 -2.44 1.44 -12.13
CA GLN A 5 -1.95 2.70 -11.57
C GLN A 5 -3.06 3.73 -11.46
N PHE A 6 -3.09 4.46 -10.36
CA PHE A 6 -3.94 5.62 -10.15
C PHE A 6 -3.14 6.93 -10.28
N ASN A 7 -3.65 7.86 -11.08
CA ASN A 7 -3.07 9.16 -11.35
C ASN A 7 -4.14 10.25 -11.42
N ALA A 8 -4.37 10.95 -10.31
CA ALA A 8 -5.34 12.03 -10.20
C ALA A 8 -4.74 13.39 -10.59
N THR A 9 -4.40 13.56 -11.87
CA THR A 9 -4.17 14.93 -12.37
C THR A 9 -5.48 15.72 -12.37
N ILE A 10 -5.39 17.04 -12.20
CA ILE A 10 -6.57 17.93 -12.16
C ILE A 10 -7.53 17.66 -13.34
N PRO A 11 -7.07 17.58 -14.61
CA PRO A 11 -7.96 17.35 -15.74
C PRO A 11 -8.68 15.99 -15.69
N ARG A 12 -7.96 14.91 -15.36
CA ARG A 12 -8.52 13.56 -15.29
C ARG A 12 -9.55 13.43 -14.17
N TYR A 13 -9.21 13.99 -13.01
CA TYR A 13 -10.09 13.97 -11.84
C TYR A 13 -11.37 14.78 -12.10
N ALA A 14 -11.24 16.01 -12.64
CA ALA A 14 -12.39 16.86 -12.97
C ALA A 14 -13.32 16.18 -13.99
N LEU A 15 -12.75 15.59 -15.05
CA LEU A 15 -13.50 14.86 -16.06
C LEU A 15 -14.25 13.66 -15.47
N GLY A 16 -13.55 12.84 -14.69
CA GLY A 16 -14.14 11.67 -14.04
C GLY A 16 -15.25 12.03 -13.05
N ARG A 17 -15.09 13.11 -12.27
CA ARG A 17 -16.10 13.60 -11.33
C ARG A 17 -17.33 14.17 -12.03
N ALA A 18 -17.14 14.89 -13.14
CA ALA A 18 -18.23 15.50 -13.89
C ALA A 18 -19.08 14.45 -14.63
N LEU A 19 -18.44 13.47 -15.26
CA LEU A 19 -19.13 12.52 -16.14
C LEU A 19 -19.37 11.15 -15.52
N GLY A 20 -18.64 10.75 -14.48
CA GLY A 20 -18.64 9.37 -13.96
C GLY A 20 -20.01 8.87 -13.46
N LYS A 21 -20.90 9.77 -13.04
CA LYS A 21 -22.27 9.40 -12.63
C LYS A 21 -23.23 9.21 -13.79
N ILE A 22 -23.01 9.90 -14.91
CA ILE A 22 -23.91 9.93 -16.08
C ILE A 22 -23.42 8.94 -17.14
N PHE A 23 -22.10 8.81 -17.28
CA PHE A 23 -21.43 7.91 -18.21
C PHE A 23 -20.29 7.16 -17.49
N PRO A 24 -20.60 6.12 -16.69
CA PRO A 24 -19.61 5.36 -15.93
C PRO A 24 -18.38 4.85 -16.71
N PRO A 25 -18.47 4.49 -18.02
CA PRO A 25 -17.29 4.07 -18.79
C PRO A 25 -16.15 5.11 -18.82
N ILE A 26 -16.43 6.39 -18.55
CA ILE A 26 -15.38 7.42 -18.48
C ILE A 26 -14.32 7.12 -17.40
N LEU A 27 -14.72 6.46 -16.31
CA LEU A 27 -13.86 6.11 -15.16
C LEU A 27 -12.84 5.01 -15.50
N TRP A 28 -12.98 4.38 -16.66
CA TRP A 28 -12.08 3.30 -17.13
C TRP A 28 -11.43 3.64 -18.48
N SER A 29 -11.70 4.84 -19.00
CA SER A 29 -11.18 5.31 -20.29
C SER A 29 -9.69 5.66 -20.24
N GLY A 30 -9.08 5.91 -21.40
CA GLY A 30 -7.70 6.42 -21.46
C GLY A 30 -7.49 7.77 -20.75
N ALA A 31 -8.57 8.52 -20.51
CA ALA A 31 -8.57 9.78 -19.77
C ALA A 31 -8.91 9.60 -18.27
N ALA A 32 -9.15 8.38 -17.81
CA ALA A 32 -9.44 8.10 -16.42
C ALA A 32 -8.22 8.29 -15.51
N CYS A 33 -8.49 8.44 -14.21
CA CYS A 33 -7.45 8.41 -13.19
C CYS A 33 -6.81 7.02 -13.06
N VAL A 34 -7.57 5.94 -13.26
CA VAL A 34 -7.06 4.56 -13.21
C VAL A 34 -6.66 4.06 -14.60
N GLN A 35 -5.51 3.40 -14.70
CA GLN A 35 -5.01 2.83 -15.94
C GLN A 35 -4.31 1.50 -15.69
N TYR A 36 -4.60 0.49 -16.52
CA TYR A 36 -3.77 -0.70 -16.66
C TYR A 36 -2.64 -0.42 -17.65
N ARG A 37 -1.38 -0.55 -17.22
CA ARG A 37 -0.23 -0.16 -18.06
C ARG A 37 1.04 -0.91 -17.67
N ASP A 38 2.03 -0.84 -18.55
CA ASP A 38 3.41 -1.18 -18.20
C ASP A 38 4.05 -0.08 -17.37
N VAL A 39 4.74 -0.47 -16.31
CA VAL A 39 5.56 0.39 -15.45
C VAL A 39 6.96 -0.22 -15.30
N PRO A 40 8.00 0.60 -15.03
CA PRO A 40 9.32 0.08 -14.69
C PRO A 40 9.24 -0.87 -13.49
N GLU A 41 10.07 -1.90 -13.49
CA GLU A 41 10.24 -2.74 -12.30
C GLU A 41 10.86 -1.91 -11.16
N PRO A 42 10.38 -2.09 -9.91
CA PRO A 42 10.88 -1.32 -8.79
C PRO A 42 12.35 -1.66 -8.53
N GLN A 43 13.09 -0.67 -8.04
CA GLN A 43 14.42 -0.85 -7.50
C GLN A 43 14.38 -0.68 -5.99
N LEU A 44 15.30 -1.32 -5.27
CA LEU A 44 15.41 -1.15 -3.83
C LEU A 44 15.68 0.33 -3.51
N ILE A 45 14.92 0.87 -2.55
CA ILE A 45 15.11 2.23 -2.06
C ILE A 45 16.44 2.35 -1.31
N ASN A 46 16.75 1.36 -0.45
CA ASN A 46 18.04 1.18 0.19
C ASN A 46 18.18 -0.28 0.69
N ASP A 47 19.24 -0.58 1.44
CA ASP A 47 19.57 -1.93 1.89
C ASP A 47 18.64 -2.52 2.96
N GLU A 48 17.68 -1.77 3.51
CA GLU A 48 16.67 -2.25 4.49
C GLU A 48 15.33 -2.58 3.82
N TRP A 49 15.26 -2.46 2.49
CA TRP A 49 14.06 -2.74 1.70
C TRP A 49 14.14 -4.10 1.01
N VAL A 50 12.96 -4.62 0.64
CA VAL A 50 12.78 -5.80 -0.18
C VAL A 50 11.88 -5.50 -1.37
N ILE A 51 12.03 -6.26 -2.45
CA ILE A 51 11.04 -6.33 -3.53
C ILE A 51 10.23 -7.60 -3.32
N VAL A 52 8.92 -7.44 -3.22
CA VAL A 52 7.96 -8.54 -3.07
C VAL A 52 7.33 -8.81 -4.44
N LYS A 53 7.37 -10.08 -4.87
CA LYS A 53 6.56 -10.59 -5.99
C LYS A 53 5.16 -10.88 -5.48
N THR A 54 4.17 -10.22 -6.06
CA THR A 54 2.76 -10.42 -5.69
C THR A 54 2.32 -11.83 -6.04
N ARG A 55 1.64 -12.49 -5.10
CA ARG A 55 0.91 -13.73 -5.35
C ARG A 55 -0.59 -13.44 -5.43
N TYR A 56 -1.11 -12.72 -4.43
CA TYR A 56 -2.46 -12.17 -4.43
C TYR A 56 -2.45 -10.72 -3.97
N GLY A 57 -3.33 -9.92 -4.58
CA GLY A 57 -3.75 -8.61 -4.09
C GLY A 57 -5.24 -8.64 -3.79
N GLY A 58 -5.63 -8.14 -2.62
CA GLY A 58 -7.03 -8.04 -2.20
C GLY A 58 -7.69 -6.80 -2.81
N ILE A 59 -9.01 -6.76 -2.74
CA ILE A 59 -9.82 -5.63 -3.20
C ILE A 59 -10.59 -5.11 -1.99
N CYS A 60 -10.17 -3.95 -1.48
CA CYS A 60 -10.77 -3.32 -0.34
C CYS A 60 -11.93 -2.39 -0.76
N GLY A 61 -12.84 -2.09 0.18
CA GLY A 61 -13.84 -1.05 -0.03
C GLY A 61 -13.22 0.33 -0.32
N SER A 62 -12.03 0.62 0.24
CA SER A 62 -11.29 1.85 -0.04
C SER A 62 -10.80 1.94 -1.49
N ASP A 63 -10.44 0.80 -2.12
CA ASP A 63 -10.09 0.74 -3.54
C ASP A 63 -11.33 1.06 -4.39
N HIS A 64 -12.50 0.51 -4.03
CA HIS A 64 -13.75 0.87 -4.70
C HIS A 64 -14.04 2.38 -4.62
N HIS A 65 -13.89 2.99 -3.44
CA HIS A 65 -14.04 4.44 -3.30
C HIS A 65 -13.02 5.24 -4.12
N LEU A 66 -11.78 4.76 -4.23
CA LEU A 66 -10.74 5.37 -5.05
C LEU A 66 -11.09 5.32 -6.54
N LEU A 67 -11.46 4.14 -7.05
CA LEU A 67 -11.77 3.91 -8.45
C LEU A 67 -12.99 4.69 -8.93
N HIS A 68 -13.99 4.87 -8.04
CA HIS A 68 -15.17 5.67 -8.31
C HIS A 68 -15.00 7.17 -7.97
N LEU A 69 -13.79 7.61 -7.63
CA LEU A 69 -13.48 9.00 -7.27
C LEU A 69 -14.36 9.53 -6.13
N HIS A 70 -14.74 8.67 -5.19
CA HIS A 70 -15.52 9.01 -4.00
C HIS A 70 -14.64 9.51 -2.84
N ASN A 71 -13.32 9.34 -2.93
CA ASN A 71 -12.38 9.87 -1.95
C ASN A 71 -12.39 11.41 -1.94
N ALA A 72 -12.28 11.98 -0.73
CA ALA A 72 -12.20 13.42 -0.55
C ALA A 72 -10.87 13.96 -1.12
N PRO A 73 -10.86 15.04 -1.91
CA PRO A 73 -9.63 15.63 -2.43
C PRO A 73 -8.61 16.01 -1.34
N SER A 74 -9.07 16.30 -0.11
CA SER A 74 -8.20 16.58 1.02
C SER A 74 -7.24 15.44 1.37
N SER A 75 -7.60 14.18 1.08
CA SER A 75 -6.69 13.05 1.29
C SER A 75 -5.50 13.07 0.33
N SER A 76 -5.54 13.85 -0.76
CA SER A 76 -4.45 13.93 -1.74
C SER A 76 -3.14 14.42 -1.11
N ALA A 77 -3.20 15.26 -0.08
CA ALA A 77 -2.02 15.74 0.65
C ALA A 77 -1.27 14.63 1.40
N LEU A 78 -1.93 13.49 1.62
CA LEU A 78 -1.40 12.32 2.31
C LEU A 78 -1.11 11.15 1.35
N THR A 79 -1.09 11.43 0.03
CA THR A 79 -0.82 10.47 -1.03
C THR A 79 0.14 11.07 -2.04
N SER A 80 0.81 10.24 -2.84
CA SER A 80 1.68 10.73 -3.90
C SER A 80 1.36 10.04 -5.22
N PHE A 81 1.10 10.84 -6.25
CA PHE A 81 0.73 10.35 -7.58
C PHE A 81 1.94 10.33 -8.53
N PRO A 82 1.91 9.47 -9.56
CA PRO A 82 1.00 8.34 -9.69
C PRO A 82 1.47 7.16 -8.83
N PHE A 83 0.54 6.34 -8.32
CA PHE A 83 0.87 5.17 -7.49
C PHE A 83 0.15 3.92 -8.00
N THR A 84 0.74 2.75 -7.78
CA THR A 84 0.07 1.46 -8.00
C THR A 84 -0.83 1.14 -6.81
N ILE A 85 -2.08 0.75 -7.08
CA ILE A 85 -3.11 0.46 -6.08
C ILE A 85 -2.82 -0.90 -5.40
N GLY A 86 -3.47 -1.15 -4.26
CA GLY A 86 -3.46 -2.45 -3.57
C GLY A 86 -2.61 -2.44 -2.30
N HIS A 87 -3.27 -2.64 -1.17
CA HIS A 87 -2.66 -2.67 0.17
C HIS A 87 -2.94 -3.99 0.90
N GLU A 88 -4.00 -4.70 0.53
CA GLU A 88 -4.21 -6.10 0.91
C GLU A 88 -3.35 -7.00 0.03
N ASN A 89 -2.47 -7.82 0.62
CA ASN A 89 -1.44 -8.51 -0.15
C ASN A 89 -0.96 -9.82 0.48
N VAL A 90 -0.51 -10.73 -0.38
CA VAL A 90 0.41 -11.82 -0.02
C VAL A 90 1.40 -12.00 -1.15
N GLY A 91 2.66 -12.25 -0.81
CA GLY A 91 3.73 -12.32 -1.79
C GLY A 91 4.90 -13.18 -1.37
N THR A 92 5.86 -13.28 -2.27
CA THR A 92 7.17 -13.89 -2.01
C THR A 92 8.26 -12.89 -2.26
N ILE A 93 9.26 -12.82 -1.37
CA ILE A 93 10.38 -11.91 -1.54
C ILE A 93 11.18 -12.30 -2.77
N ALA A 94 11.34 -11.37 -3.71
CA ALA A 94 12.08 -11.56 -4.95
C ALA A 94 13.51 -11.00 -4.86
N ARG A 95 13.72 -9.90 -4.13
CA ARG A 95 15.03 -9.30 -3.86
C ARG A 95 15.08 -8.76 -2.45
N VAL A 96 16.27 -8.79 -1.86
CA VAL A 96 16.53 -8.39 -0.47
C VAL A 96 17.69 -7.40 -0.45
N GLY A 97 17.56 -6.31 0.31
CA GLY A 97 18.63 -5.38 0.58
C GLY A 97 19.66 -5.93 1.56
N ALA A 98 20.90 -5.44 1.50
CA ALA A 98 22.02 -6.03 2.24
C ALA A 98 21.94 -5.93 3.78
N ARG A 99 21.06 -5.07 4.32
CA ARG A 99 20.87 -4.87 5.77
C ARG A 99 19.64 -5.58 6.33
N VAL A 100 18.81 -6.21 5.48
CA VAL A 100 17.69 -7.04 5.91
C VAL A 100 18.22 -8.34 6.54
N ARG A 101 17.80 -8.66 7.77
CA ARG A 101 18.43 -9.75 8.57
C ARG A 101 17.55 -10.97 8.74
N ASP A 102 16.34 -10.74 9.20
CA ASP A 102 15.25 -11.70 9.15
C ASP A 102 14.73 -11.63 7.72
N PHE A 103 14.28 -12.66 7.04
CA PHE A 103 13.82 -12.61 5.63
C PHE A 103 14.91 -12.82 4.57
N SER A 104 14.56 -13.66 3.61
CA SER A 104 15.40 -14.09 2.51
C SER A 104 14.55 -14.22 1.25
N ILE A 105 15.20 -14.25 0.09
CA ILE A 105 14.55 -14.50 -1.19
C ILE A 105 13.75 -15.81 -1.12
N GLY A 106 12.52 -15.80 -1.62
CA GLY A 106 11.58 -16.92 -1.61
C GLY A 106 10.69 -17.00 -0.37
N ALA A 107 10.96 -16.24 0.70
CA ALA A 107 10.09 -16.24 1.88
C ALA A 107 8.69 -15.72 1.54
N ARG A 108 7.65 -16.44 1.97
CA ARG A 108 6.25 -15.98 1.91
C ARG A 108 5.99 -14.95 3.00
N VAL A 109 5.44 -13.81 2.59
CA VAL A 109 5.20 -12.66 3.46
C VAL A 109 3.87 -11.99 3.14
N VAL A 110 3.31 -11.35 4.17
CA VAL A 110 2.35 -10.25 4.04
C VAL A 110 3.08 -8.97 4.40
N VAL A 111 2.77 -7.88 3.71
CA VAL A 111 3.27 -6.54 4.02
C VAL A 111 2.19 -5.80 4.80
N GLU A 112 2.46 -5.44 6.05
CA GLU A 112 1.66 -4.46 6.78
C GLU A 112 1.82 -3.09 6.07
N PRO A 113 0.73 -2.50 5.57
CA PRO A 113 0.85 -1.47 4.56
C PRO A 113 1.32 -0.11 5.11
N THR A 114 1.26 0.14 6.43
CA THR A 114 1.53 1.46 7.01
C THR A 114 2.97 1.94 6.84
N LEU A 115 3.12 3.17 6.35
CA LEU A 115 4.41 3.82 6.13
C LEU A 115 4.81 4.73 7.30
N GLY A 116 5.19 4.11 8.42
CA GLY A 116 5.65 4.78 9.65
C GLY A 116 7.05 5.40 9.58
N CYS A 117 7.63 5.77 10.73
CA CYS A 117 8.96 6.41 10.80
C CYS A 117 10.10 5.54 10.23
N LYS A 118 10.10 4.22 10.48
CA LYS A 118 11.15 3.31 10.04
C LYS A 118 11.24 3.19 8.51
N PRO A 119 10.16 2.86 7.77
CA PRO A 119 10.18 2.90 6.30
C PRO A 119 10.65 4.24 5.73
N ARG A 120 10.37 5.34 6.43
CA ARG A 120 10.75 6.70 6.01
C ARG A 120 12.21 7.07 6.31
N GLY A 121 12.97 6.18 6.92
CA GLY A 121 14.40 6.37 7.19
C GLY A 121 14.71 7.26 8.39
N PHE A 122 13.76 7.47 9.29
CA PHE A 122 14.04 8.20 10.54
C PHE A 122 14.71 7.27 11.56
N SER A 123 15.85 7.70 12.11
CA SER A 123 16.53 6.98 13.19
C SER A 123 15.78 7.11 14.52
N ASP A 124 15.05 8.20 14.73
CA ASP A 124 14.17 8.43 15.87
C ASP A 124 12.70 8.17 15.52
N LEU A 125 11.94 7.68 16.50
CA LEU A 125 10.51 7.42 16.34
C LEU A 125 9.70 8.61 16.86
N CYS A 126 8.67 9.04 16.12
CA CYS A 126 7.67 9.97 16.65
C CYS A 126 6.89 9.32 17.82
N ARG A 127 6.16 10.13 18.60
CA ARG A 127 5.46 9.66 19.82
C ARG A 127 4.52 8.49 19.58
N PHE A 128 3.89 8.41 18.41
CA PHE A 128 2.99 7.32 18.06
C PHE A 128 3.75 6.07 17.62
N CYS A 129 4.71 6.21 16.71
CA CYS A 129 5.57 5.10 16.29
C CYS A 129 6.37 4.49 17.46
N ALA A 130 6.79 5.31 18.43
CA ALA A 130 7.47 4.85 19.64
C ALA A 130 6.59 3.95 20.53
N ARG A 131 5.26 4.09 20.42
CA ARG A 131 4.26 3.25 21.12
C ARG A 131 3.76 2.08 20.25
N GLY A 132 4.31 1.89 19.05
CA GLY A 132 3.84 0.88 18.10
C GLY A 132 2.58 1.29 17.32
N GLU A 133 2.09 2.51 17.49
CA GLU A 133 0.91 3.05 16.80
C GLU A 133 1.32 3.68 15.45
N THR A 134 1.88 2.88 14.56
CA THR A 134 2.42 3.35 13.27
C THR A 134 1.36 4.01 12.40
N GLN A 135 0.08 3.59 12.52
CA GLN A 135 -1.06 4.17 11.81
C GLN A 135 -1.33 5.64 12.16
N LEU A 136 -0.77 6.14 13.27
CA LEU A 136 -0.86 7.53 13.72
C LEU A 136 0.46 8.30 13.51
N CYS A 137 1.34 7.83 12.63
CA CYS A 137 2.62 8.47 12.37
C CYS A 137 2.48 9.95 11.98
N GLU A 138 3.22 10.84 12.66
CA GLU A 138 3.21 12.28 12.40
C GLU A 138 4.08 12.71 11.21
N ARG A 139 4.78 11.74 10.58
CA ARG A 139 5.80 12.01 9.55
C ARG A 139 5.45 11.41 8.19
N VAL A 140 4.18 11.13 7.92
CA VAL A 140 3.67 10.48 6.69
C VAL A 140 3.89 11.27 5.38
N THR A 141 4.42 12.48 5.45
CA THR A 141 4.78 13.33 4.29
C THR A 141 6.26 13.74 4.29
N ARG A 142 7.09 13.14 5.16
CA ARG A 142 8.50 13.48 5.35
C ARG A 142 9.40 12.24 5.22
N GLY A 143 10.69 12.48 5.11
CA GLY A 143 11.72 11.43 5.06
C GLY A 143 12.05 10.99 3.63
N ALA A 144 12.52 9.75 3.50
CA ALA A 144 13.00 9.19 2.23
C ALA A 144 11.91 8.81 1.23
N LEU A 145 10.65 8.77 1.67
CA LEU A 145 9.48 8.45 0.82
C LEU A 145 8.65 9.71 0.57
N ALA A 146 8.06 9.79 -0.61
CA ALA A 146 6.98 10.71 -0.92
C ALA A 146 5.80 10.56 0.06
N ALA A 147 4.89 11.52 0.01
CA ALA A 147 3.67 11.49 0.81
C ALA A 147 2.90 10.17 0.58
N GLY A 148 2.45 9.55 1.66
CA GLY A 148 1.75 8.27 1.60
C GLY A 148 1.51 7.69 2.97
N LEU A 149 0.25 7.45 3.33
CA LEU A 149 -0.08 6.76 4.57
C LEU A 149 0.32 5.28 4.51
N ILE A 150 0.17 4.67 3.33
CA ILE A 150 0.30 3.24 3.13
C ILE A 150 0.99 2.90 1.80
N THR A 151 1.60 1.73 1.73
CA THR A 151 1.83 0.98 0.49
C THR A 151 0.48 0.81 -0.21
N GLY A 152 0.41 1.03 -1.52
CA GLY A 152 -0.86 1.12 -2.27
C GLY A 152 -1.44 2.54 -2.37
N ALA A 153 -0.78 3.54 -1.75
CA ALA A 153 -1.10 4.97 -1.88
C ALA A 153 0.14 5.89 -1.92
N CYS A 154 1.32 5.29 -2.15
CA CYS A 154 2.61 5.99 -2.25
C CYS A 154 3.29 5.64 -3.57
N ARG A 155 3.75 6.66 -4.31
CA ARG A 155 4.39 6.47 -5.63
C ARG A 155 5.71 5.70 -5.56
N ASP A 156 6.42 5.79 -4.43
CA ASP A 156 7.75 5.18 -4.29
C ASP A 156 7.66 3.70 -3.95
N THR A 157 6.60 3.26 -3.25
CA THR A 157 6.46 1.86 -2.83
C THR A 157 5.65 1.00 -3.81
N GLY A 158 4.71 1.61 -4.53
CA GLY A 158 3.70 0.88 -5.29
C GLY A 158 2.72 0.14 -4.38
N GLY A 159 2.06 -0.89 -4.92
CA GLY A 159 1.01 -1.68 -4.25
C GLY A 159 0.83 -3.05 -4.90
N SER A 160 0.00 -3.90 -4.30
CA SER A 160 -0.15 -5.31 -4.71
C SER A 160 -0.87 -5.51 -6.04
N TRP A 161 -1.46 -4.47 -6.65
CA TRP A 161 -2.04 -4.58 -8.00
C TRP A 161 -0.99 -4.37 -9.11
N SER A 162 0.20 -4.92 -8.88
CA SER A 162 1.30 -5.10 -9.84
C SER A 162 2.03 -6.40 -9.59
N GLU A 163 2.87 -6.82 -10.54
CA GLU A 163 3.68 -8.03 -10.41
C GLU A 163 4.68 -7.96 -9.24
N TYR A 164 5.20 -6.76 -8.96
CA TYR A 164 6.12 -6.50 -7.85
C TYR A 164 5.82 -5.18 -7.16
N PHE A 165 6.16 -5.07 -5.87
CA PHE A 165 6.11 -3.84 -5.08
C PHE A 165 7.19 -3.85 -3.99
N LEU A 166 7.38 -2.71 -3.31
CA LEU A 166 8.41 -2.53 -2.29
C LEU A 166 7.84 -2.58 -0.87
N ALA A 167 8.63 -3.14 0.05
CA ALA A 167 8.35 -3.10 1.47
C ALA A 167 9.64 -2.90 2.26
N HIS A 168 9.56 -2.14 3.35
CA HIS A 168 10.65 -2.06 4.33
C HIS A 168 10.62 -3.31 5.23
N GLU A 169 11.78 -3.78 5.73
CA GLU A 169 11.83 -4.98 6.58
C GLU A 169 10.88 -4.92 7.79
N SER A 170 10.65 -3.72 8.34
CA SER A 170 9.77 -3.52 9.48
C SER A 170 8.28 -3.70 9.19
N GLN A 171 7.90 -3.80 7.91
CA GLN A 171 6.52 -4.03 7.47
C GLN A 171 6.23 -5.51 7.22
N LEU A 172 7.27 -6.36 7.18
CA LEU A 172 7.14 -7.73 6.76
C LEU A 172 6.61 -8.62 7.88
N VAL A 173 5.57 -9.39 7.58
CA VAL A 173 5.03 -10.44 8.43
C VAL A 173 5.22 -11.78 7.71
N ARG A 174 5.87 -12.75 8.37
CA ARG A 174 6.05 -14.09 7.79
C ARG A 174 4.72 -14.82 7.74
N VAL A 175 4.45 -15.49 6.62
CA VAL A 175 3.31 -16.39 6.51
C VAL A 175 3.74 -17.80 6.97
N PRO A 176 3.11 -18.37 8.00
CA PRO A 176 3.40 -19.73 8.45
C PRO A 176 3.12 -20.77 7.35
N ALA A 177 3.88 -21.87 7.36
CA ALA A 177 3.76 -22.90 6.33
C ALA A 177 2.36 -23.56 6.25
N ASN A 178 1.64 -23.61 7.37
CA ASN A 178 0.29 -24.17 7.46
C ASN A 178 -0.83 -23.18 7.10
N VAL A 179 -0.50 -21.94 6.72
CA VAL A 179 -1.46 -20.93 6.27
C VAL A 179 -1.36 -20.81 4.75
N ASN A 180 -2.46 -21.05 4.04
CA ASN A 180 -2.53 -20.86 2.58
C ASN A 180 -2.55 -19.36 2.20
N ASP A 181 -2.45 -19.05 0.91
CA ASP A 181 -2.35 -17.66 0.47
C ASP A 181 -3.66 -16.89 0.67
N GLU A 182 -4.80 -17.55 0.46
CA GLU A 182 -6.12 -16.95 0.63
C GLU A 182 -6.38 -16.52 2.08
N ASN A 183 -6.01 -17.35 3.06
CA ASN A 183 -6.11 -16.97 4.47
C ASN A 183 -5.08 -15.92 4.86
N ALA A 184 -3.86 -15.97 4.30
CA ALA A 184 -2.83 -14.97 4.56
C ALA A 184 -3.22 -13.60 4.00
N LEU A 185 -3.89 -13.55 2.84
CA LEU A 185 -4.38 -12.32 2.23
C LEU A 185 -5.31 -11.54 3.17
N MET A 186 -6.09 -12.26 3.98
CA MET A 186 -7.04 -11.68 4.93
C MET A 186 -6.36 -11.02 6.14
N LEU A 187 -5.05 -11.10 6.29
CA LEU A 187 -4.35 -10.60 7.48
C LEU A 187 -4.56 -9.10 7.70
N GLU A 188 -4.46 -8.28 6.65
CA GLU A 188 -4.65 -6.82 6.74
C GLU A 188 -6.10 -6.44 7.13
N PRO A 189 -7.15 -6.91 6.43
CA PRO A 189 -8.52 -6.53 6.80
C PRO A 189 -8.94 -7.13 8.16
N PHE A 190 -8.40 -8.31 8.51
CA PHE A 190 -8.58 -8.89 9.84
C PHE A 190 -7.92 -8.04 10.93
N ALA A 191 -6.68 -7.59 10.72
CA ALA A 191 -5.95 -6.78 11.69
C ALA A 191 -6.67 -5.45 11.97
N THR A 192 -7.23 -4.80 10.95
CA THR A 192 -8.05 -3.60 11.11
C THR A 192 -9.26 -3.83 12.03
N SER A 193 -9.98 -4.94 11.81
CA SER A 193 -11.15 -5.30 12.63
C SER A 193 -10.74 -5.70 14.05
N LEU A 194 -9.68 -6.49 14.19
CA LEU A 194 -9.14 -6.93 15.47
C LEU A 194 -8.66 -5.75 16.30
N HIS A 195 -7.99 -4.76 15.69
CA HIS A 195 -7.55 -3.55 16.38
C HIS A 195 -8.73 -2.84 17.05
N ALA A 196 -9.84 -2.64 16.33
CA ALA A 196 -11.04 -1.99 16.88
C ALA A 196 -11.60 -2.73 18.10
N VAL A 197 -11.68 -4.07 18.02
CA VAL A 197 -12.14 -4.93 19.12
C VAL A 197 -11.19 -4.85 20.32
N LEU A 198 -9.87 -4.91 20.09
CA LEU A 198 -8.89 -4.85 21.17
C LEU A 198 -8.85 -3.49 21.87
N GLN A 199 -9.15 -2.40 21.17
CA GLN A 199 -9.27 -1.06 21.77
C GLN A 199 -10.55 -0.88 22.58
N ASN A 200 -11.60 -1.66 22.27
CA ASN A 200 -12.90 -1.57 22.92
C ASN A 200 -13.45 -2.98 23.15
N LEU A 201 -12.81 -3.74 24.06
CA LEU A 201 -13.21 -5.11 24.34
C LEU A 201 -14.71 -5.15 24.69
N PRO A 202 -15.50 -6.03 24.02
CA PRO A 202 -16.90 -6.20 24.38
C PRO A 202 -17.00 -6.50 25.87
N ARG A 203 -17.90 -5.79 26.55
CA ARG A 203 -18.32 -6.21 27.88
C ARG A 203 -19.25 -7.40 27.66
N ASP A 204 -18.88 -8.50 28.30
CA ASP A 204 -19.68 -9.72 28.46
C ASP A 204 -21.16 -9.43 28.80
#